data_AF-A0A8B6FGA4-F1
#
_entry.id   AF-A0A8B6FGA4-F1
#
_cell.length_a   1.000
_cell.length_b   1.000
_cell.length_c   1.000
_cell.angle_alpha   90.00
_cell.angle_beta   90.00
_cell.angle_gamma   90.00
#
_symmetry.space_group_name_H-M   'P 1'
#
loop_
_entity.id
_entity.type
_entity.pdbx_description
1 polymer ?
#
loop_
_entity_poly.entity_id
_entity_poly.type
_entity_poly.pdbx_seq_one_letter_code
_entity_poly.pdbx_strand_id
1 'polypeptide(L)' 'MSHQTGITAGKELLEYFATCKEGHVRLIKIGIVNEELVLQDSKDVDGTWEDDILCHICTNVQLEKSTTNFQ' A
#
# COMPACT_ATOMS: atom_id res chain seq x y z
N MET A 1 14.11 -10.71 12.45
CA MET A 1 13.08 -11.58 13.06
C MET A 1 13.19 -11.50 14.58
N SER A 2 12.82 -10.37 15.19
CA SER A 2 12.92 -10.22 16.65
C SER A 2 11.56 -10.30 17.34
N HIS A 3 10.49 -9.73 16.75
CA HIS A 3 9.12 -9.78 17.28
C HIS A 3 8.09 -9.66 16.14
N GLN A 4 7.92 -10.72 15.34
CA GLN A 4 6.90 -10.75 14.26
C GLN A 4 5.57 -11.30 14.82
N THR A 5 4.44 -10.70 14.42
CA THR A 5 3.09 -11.01 14.92
C THR A 5 2.49 -12.31 14.38
N GLY A 6 3.11 -12.93 13.37
CA GLY A 6 2.57 -14.11 12.68
C GLY A 6 1.49 -13.79 11.64
N ILE A 7 1.08 -12.53 11.50
CA ILE A 7 0.15 -12.08 10.45
C ILE A 7 0.76 -12.32 9.06
N THR A 8 -0.01 -12.94 8.19
CA THR A 8 0.40 -13.30 6.82
C THR A 8 -0.27 -12.44 5.78
N ALA A 9 0.35 -12.38 4.59
CA ALA A 9 -0.28 -11.78 3.42
C ALA A 9 -1.40 -12.67 2.87
N GLY A 10 -2.52 -12.04 2.56
CA GLY A 10 -3.63 -12.74 1.94
C GLY A 10 -3.32 -13.19 0.53
N LYS A 11 -4.08 -14.18 0.06
CA LYS A 11 -3.88 -14.80 -1.26
C LYS A 11 -3.89 -13.77 -2.40
N GLU A 12 -4.84 -12.84 -2.36
CA GLU A 12 -4.97 -11.76 -3.35
C GLU A 12 -3.75 -10.83 -3.35
N LEU A 13 -3.25 -10.45 -2.17
CA LEU A 13 -2.05 -9.62 -2.04
C LEU A 13 -0.80 -10.36 -2.55
N LEU A 14 -0.69 -11.67 -2.29
CA LEU A 14 0.40 -12.50 -2.81
C LEU A 14 0.37 -12.61 -4.34
N GLU A 15 -0.81 -12.78 -4.92
CA GLU A 15 -0.98 -12.77 -6.38
C GLU A 15 -0.65 -11.40 -6.98
N TYR A 16 -1.05 -10.31 -6.32
CA TYR A 16 -0.71 -8.95 -6.75
C TYR A 16 0.80 -8.68 -6.67
N PHE A 17 1.51 -9.21 -5.67
CA PHE A 17 2.97 -9.11 -5.65
C PHE A 17 3.66 -9.78 -6.84
N ALA A 18 3.02 -10.78 -7.46
CA ALA A 18 3.56 -11.37 -8.68
C ALA A 18 3.51 -10.37 -9.85
N THR A 19 2.43 -9.59 -9.97
CA THR A 19 2.26 -8.59 -11.05
C THR A 19 3.17 -7.38 -10.86
N CYS A 20 3.49 -7.00 -9.62
CA CYS A 20 4.44 -5.92 -9.34
C CYS A 20 5.82 -6.13 -9.98
N LYS A 21 6.22 -7.39 -10.24
CA LYS A 21 7.51 -7.72 -10.86
C LYS A 21 7.60 -7.31 -12.33
N GLU A 22 6.48 -7.01 -12.97
CA GLU A 22 6.42 -6.57 -14.37
C GLU A 22 6.82 -5.09 -14.53
N GLY A 23 6.91 -4.34 -13.43
CA GLY A 23 7.39 -2.95 -13.43
C GLY A 23 6.31 -1.90 -13.72
N HIS A 24 5.04 -2.30 -13.83
CA HIS A 24 3.92 -1.39 -14.06
C HIS A 24 3.41 -0.72 -12.78
N VAL A 25 3.74 -1.26 -11.61
CA VAL A 25 3.28 -0.77 -10.31
C VAL A 25 4.35 0.10 -9.65
N ARG A 26 3.98 1.32 -9.29
CA ARG A 26 4.86 2.31 -8.63
C ARG A 26 4.78 2.24 -7.11
N LEU A 27 3.56 2.22 -6.57
CA LEU A 27 3.30 2.27 -5.15
C LEU A 27 2.16 1.34 -4.79
N ILE A 28 2.28 0.70 -3.63
CA ILE A 28 1.23 -0.12 -3.03
C ILE A 28 1.02 0.33 -1.59
N LYS A 29 -0.24 0.37 -1.17
CA LYS A 29 -0.65 0.60 0.20
C LYS A 29 -1.16 -0.71 0.76
N ILE A 30 -0.54 -1.18 1.84
CA ILE A 30 -0.91 -2.42 2.52
C ILE A 30 -1.54 -2.06 3.85
N GLY A 31 -2.74 -2.59 4.09
CA GLY A 31 -3.44 -2.49 5.38
C GLY A 31 -3.40 -3.81 6.12
N ILE A 32 -3.58 -3.76 7.44
CA ILE A 32 -3.88 -4.93 8.25
C ILE A 32 -5.37 -4.89 8.54
N VAL A 33 -6.12 -5.89 8.07
CA VAL A 33 -7.56 -6.02 8.30
C VAL A 33 -7.83 -7.44 8.75
N ASN A 34 -8.52 -7.62 9.88
CA ASN A 34 -8.84 -8.94 10.44
C ASN A 34 -7.64 -9.90 10.55
N GLU A 35 -6.50 -9.39 11.04
CA GLU A 35 -5.25 -10.15 11.20
C GLU A 35 -4.63 -10.71 9.90
N GLU A 36 -4.96 -10.09 8.76
CA GLU A 36 -4.40 -10.42 7.44
C GLU A 36 -3.87 -9.15 6.76
N LEU A 37 -2.77 -9.26 6.00
CA LEU A 37 -2.32 -8.15 5.15
C LEU A 37 -3.14 -8.13 3.86
N VAL A 38 -3.73 -6.98 3.58
CA VAL A 38 -4.58 -6.75 2.41
C VAL A 38 -4.07 -5.58 1.59
N LEU A 39 -4.24 -5.64 0.27
CA LEU A 39 -3.98 -4.50 -0.62
C LEU A 39 -5.09 -3.46 -0.40
N GLN A 40 -4.73 -2.24 -0.01
CA GLN A 40 -5.69 -1.15 0.19
C GLN A 40 -5.74 -0.19 -0.99
N ASP A 41 -4.61 0.09 -1.62
CA ASP A 41 -4.52 0.96 -2.79
C ASP A 41 -3.24 0.62 -3.57
N SER A 42 -3.23 0.95 -4.85
CA SER A 42 -2.04 0.90 -5.68
C SER A 42 -2.03 2.04 -6.68
N LYS A 43 -0.83 2.36 -7.18
CA LYS A 43 -0.60 3.36 -8.20
C LYS A 43 0.34 2.78 -9.24
N ASP A 44 -0.03 2.95 -10.49
CA ASP A 44 0.78 2.57 -11.63
C ASP A 44 1.88 3.60 -11.89
N VAL A 45 2.83 3.26 -12.74
CA VAL A 45 3.87 4.18 -13.20
C VAL A 45 3.29 5.17 -14.20
N ASP A 46 3.39 6.46 -13.92
CA ASP A 46 2.92 7.54 -14.82
C ASP A 46 4.12 8.35 -15.37
N GLY A 47 5.18 8.54 -14.57
CA GLY A 47 6.36 9.28 -14.97
C GLY A 47 7.65 8.81 -14.29
N THR A 48 8.53 9.77 -13.99
CA THR A 48 9.75 9.47 -13.24
C THR A 48 9.40 9.12 -11.79
N TRP A 49 10.31 8.44 -11.10
CA TRP A 49 10.11 8.10 -9.70
C TRP A 49 9.85 9.37 -8.85
N GLU A 50 10.60 10.43 -9.13
CA GLU A 50 10.52 11.71 -8.44
C GLU A 50 9.16 12.41 -8.66
N ASP A 51 8.64 12.37 -9.88
CA ASP A 51 7.33 12.96 -10.20
C ASP A 51 6.20 12.17 -9.52
N ASP A 52 6.25 10.84 -9.66
CA ASP A 52 5.23 9.93 -9.15
C ASP A 52 5.16 9.99 -7.62
N ILE A 53 6.30 10.01 -6.93
CA ILE A 53 6.32 10.03 -5.46
C ILE A 53 5.78 11.35 -4.91
N LEU A 54 6.12 12.48 -5.52
CA LEU A 54 5.63 13.79 -5.11
C LEU A 54 4.12 13.91 -5.36
N CYS A 55 3.63 13.45 -6.51
CA CYS A 55 2.21 13.50 -6.84
C CYS A 55 1.38 12.55 -5.96
N HIS A 56 1.81 11.29 -5.82
CA HIS A 56 0.99 10.26 -5.17
C HIS A 56 1.06 10.29 -3.64
N ILE A 57 2.20 10.66 -3.03
CA ILE A 57 2.35 10.67 -1.57
C ILE A 57 1.86 11.99 -0.97
N CYS A 58 2.19 13.14 -1.56
CA CYS A 58 1.78 14.43 -0.98
C CYS A 58 0.26 14.63 -1.00
N THR A 59 -0.44 14.07 -1.99
CA THR A 59 -1.91 14.21 -2.11
C THR A 59 -2.66 13.38 -1.06
N ASN A 60 -2.13 12.21 -0.66
CA ASN A 60 -2.86 11.26 0.19
C ASN A 60 -2.57 11.41 1.70
N VAL A 61 -1.41 11.97 2.09
CA VAL A 61 -1.08 12.22 3.51
C VAL A 61 -2.01 13.27 4.16
N GLN A 62 -2.74 14.05 3.36
CA GLN A 62 -3.65 15.10 3.85
C GLN A 62 -5.10 14.62 4.08
N LEU A 63 -5.52 13.48 3.49
CA LEU A 63 -6.91 13.02 3.60
C LEU A 63 -7.17 12.11 4.81
N GLU A 64 -6.15 11.40 5.32
CA GLU A 64 -6.34 10.49 6.46
C GLU A 64 -6.40 11.17 7.83
N LYS A 65 -6.03 12.45 7.94
CA LYS A 65 -6.13 13.19 9.21
C LYS A 65 -7.56 13.58 9.61
N SER A 66 -8.57 13.26 8.80
CA SER A 66 -9.96 13.70 9.02
C SER A 66 -10.88 12.60 9.57
N THR A 67 -10.42 11.35 9.74
CA THR A 67 -11.31 10.21 10.03
C THR A 67 -10.97 9.39 11.26
N THR A 68 -10.15 9.90 12.17
CA THR A 68 -10.01 9.34 13.53
C THR A 68 -10.66 10.24 14.57
N ASN A 69 -12.00 10.35 14.48
CA ASN A 69 -12.82 10.56 15.67
C ASN A 69 -13.07 9.19 16.31
N PHE A 70 -12.19 8.80 17.23
CA PHE A 70 -12.53 7.76 18.20
C PHE A 70 -13.21 8.44 19.39
N GLN A 71 -14.52 8.19 19.52
CA GLN A 71 -15.28 8.32 20.76
C GLN A 71 -14.92 7.18 21.72
#